data_AF-A0A972ZLT5-F1
#
_entry.id   AF-A0A972ZLT5-F1
#
_cell.length_a   1.000
_cell.length_b   1.000
_cell.length_c   1.000
_cell.angle_alpha   90.00
_cell.angle_beta   90.00
_cell.angle_gamma   90.00
#
_symmetry.space_group_name_H-M   'P 1'
#
loop_
_entity.id
_entity.type
_entity.pdbx_description
1 polymer ?
#
loop_
_entity_poly.entity_id
_entity_poly.type
_entity_poly.pdbx_seq_one_letter_code
_entity_poly.pdbx_strand_id
1 'polypeptide(L)'
;MKLKECDLSGNNIRAIHPPDRTIRSGPALARAGLCDDADLADEVANIYAVAVTPHLAALIDTSDPDDPIARQFVPDRRELGTTPDERLDPIGDDAHAPVPGIVHRYPDRVLLLPSLICPVYCRFCFRREKVGPKGGGADSGVLSPEQLHIALAYIEDHPAIREVILSGGDPLGLSDRRLAHILDRIEAIDHVDTIRIHSRVPVAAPERITPALIAILSRATPVWLSIHCNHAREIAPETEVALAALSRAGVPLISQTVLLRGINDNVDVM
;
A
#
# COMPACT_ATOMS: atom_id res chain seq x y z
N MET A 1 11.15 -37.93 -43.81
CA MET A 1 11.07 -36.46 -43.70
C MET A 1 11.78 -36.09 -42.40
N LYS A 2 13.03 -35.61 -42.51
CA LYS A 2 13.88 -35.31 -41.35
C LYS A 2 13.40 -34.02 -40.68
N LEU A 3 13.13 -34.08 -39.38
CA LEU A 3 12.93 -32.91 -38.53
C LEU A 3 14.27 -32.19 -38.39
N LYS A 4 14.31 -30.89 -38.71
CA LYS A 4 15.47 -30.03 -38.46
C LYS A 4 15.55 -29.75 -36.96
N GLU A 5 16.67 -30.13 -36.36
CA GLU A 5 17.13 -29.58 -35.09
C GLU A 5 17.37 -28.07 -35.29
N CYS A 6 16.74 -27.26 -34.44
CA CYS A 6 17.07 -25.85 -34.30
C CYS A 6 17.92 -25.74 -33.03
N ASP A 7 19.19 -25.42 -33.25
CA ASP A 7 20.22 -25.12 -32.27
C ASP A 7 19.79 -23.94 -31.38
N LEU A 8 19.68 -24.18 -30.07
CA LEU A 8 19.46 -23.18 -29.03
C LEU A 8 20.74 -23.03 -28.22
N SER A 9 21.82 -22.62 -28.86
CA SER A 9 23.01 -22.12 -28.19
C SER A 9 22.97 -20.59 -28.12
N GLY A 10 22.81 -20.07 -26.89
CA GLY A 10 23.18 -18.69 -26.55
C GLY A 10 22.03 -17.71 -26.34
N ASN A 11 21.42 -17.74 -25.16
CA ASN A 11 21.20 -16.49 -24.42
C ASN A 11 21.13 -16.79 -22.92
N ASN A 12 22.07 -16.22 -22.16
CA ASN A 12 22.18 -16.40 -20.72
C ASN A 12 21.17 -15.46 -20.03
N ILE A 13 19.88 -15.69 -20.23
CA ILE A 13 18.83 -15.01 -19.46
C ILE A 13 18.91 -15.61 -18.06
N ARG A 14 19.53 -14.89 -17.12
CA ARG A 14 19.44 -15.25 -15.71
C ARG A 14 17.94 -15.31 -15.38
N ALA A 15 17.42 -16.51 -15.15
CA ALA A 15 16.07 -16.66 -14.64
C ALA A 15 16.04 -15.97 -13.27
N ILE A 16 15.42 -14.78 -13.21
CA ILE A 16 15.20 -14.07 -11.96
C ILE A 16 14.07 -14.83 -11.28
N HIS A 17 14.42 -15.63 -10.27
CA HIS A 17 13.42 -16.21 -9.40
C HIS A 17 12.87 -15.10 -8.49
N PRO A 18 11.55 -14.91 -8.42
CA PRO A 18 10.97 -13.94 -7.49
C PRO A 18 11.40 -14.29 -6.06
N PRO A 19 11.67 -13.29 -5.22
CA PRO A 19 12.21 -13.51 -3.88
C PRO A 19 11.18 -14.22 -2.99
N ASP A 20 11.60 -15.12 -2.11
CA ASP A 20 10.68 -15.82 -1.18
C ASP A 20 10.12 -14.91 -0.07
N ARG A 21 10.68 -13.71 0.09
CA ARG A 21 10.35 -12.76 1.17
C ARG A 21 10.36 -11.34 0.65
N THR A 22 9.60 -10.46 1.31
CA THR A 22 9.61 -9.01 1.03
C THR A 22 11.03 -8.45 1.12
N ILE A 23 11.49 -7.80 0.05
CA ILE A 23 12.75 -7.08 -0.04
C ILE A 23 12.64 -5.75 0.70
N ARG A 24 13.61 -5.41 1.55
CA ARG A 24 13.54 -4.21 2.41
C ARG A 24 14.80 -3.33 2.46
N SER A 25 15.79 -3.58 1.59
CA SER A 25 17.02 -2.79 1.55
C SER A 25 17.61 -2.70 0.14
N GLY A 26 18.45 -1.70 -0.11
CA GLY A 26 19.15 -1.52 -1.38
C GLY A 26 19.96 -2.75 -1.81
N PRO A 27 20.82 -3.31 -0.92
CA PRO A 27 21.59 -4.52 -1.23
C PRO A 27 20.71 -5.72 -1.57
N ALA A 28 19.51 -5.81 -0.99
CA ALA A 28 18.58 -6.90 -1.28
C ALA A 28 17.86 -6.71 -2.63
N LEU A 29 17.54 -5.45 -3.01
CA LEU A 29 17.04 -5.13 -4.36
C LEU A 29 18.07 -5.49 -5.43
N ALA A 30 19.32 -5.12 -5.23
CA ALA A 30 20.40 -5.42 -6.18
C ALA A 30 20.65 -6.93 -6.32
N ARG A 31 20.64 -7.68 -5.20
CA ARG A 31 20.74 -9.15 -5.25
C ARG A 31 19.57 -9.80 -5.99
N ALA A 32 18.38 -9.19 -5.95
CA ALA A 32 17.21 -9.65 -6.69
C ALA A 32 17.20 -9.20 -8.16
N GLY A 33 18.20 -8.44 -8.62
CA GLY A 33 18.26 -7.92 -9.98
C GLY A 33 17.26 -6.79 -10.26
N LEU A 34 16.71 -6.16 -9.21
CA LEU A 34 15.71 -5.09 -9.35
C LEU A 34 16.34 -3.69 -9.44
N CYS A 35 17.64 -3.57 -9.14
CA CYS A 35 18.40 -2.33 -9.35
C CYS A 35 19.88 -2.65 -9.58
N ASP A 36 20.58 -1.81 -10.35
CA ASP A 36 22.02 -1.96 -10.61
C ASP A 36 22.89 -1.31 -9.53
N ASP A 37 22.44 -0.17 -8.98
CA ASP A 37 23.18 0.62 -8.01
C ASP A 37 22.68 0.36 -6.58
N ALA A 38 23.30 -0.63 -5.92
CA ALA A 38 22.96 -1.02 -4.56
C ALA A 38 23.17 0.10 -3.54
N ASP A 39 24.22 0.91 -3.73
CA ASP A 39 24.60 1.98 -2.81
C ASP A 39 23.60 3.13 -2.90
N LEU A 40 23.20 3.53 -4.11
CA LEU A 40 22.12 4.49 -4.32
C LEU A 40 20.81 4.00 -3.72
N ALA A 41 20.45 2.74 -3.96
CA ALA A 41 19.22 2.19 -3.43
C ALA A 41 19.23 2.15 -1.89
N ASP A 42 20.39 1.92 -1.27
CA ASP A 42 20.53 1.94 0.19
C ASP A 42 20.54 3.36 0.75
N GLU A 43 21.17 4.32 0.06
CA GLU A 43 21.13 5.74 0.41
C GLU A 43 19.68 6.24 0.46
N VAL A 44 18.90 5.94 -0.57
CA VAL A 44 17.47 6.27 -0.59
C VAL A 44 16.70 5.48 0.48
N ALA A 45 16.99 4.19 0.68
CA ALA A 45 16.38 3.37 1.75
C ALA A 45 16.71 3.89 3.17
N ASN A 46 17.78 4.70 3.29
CA ASN A 46 18.14 5.31 4.54
C ASN A 46 17.23 6.47 4.94
N ILE A 47 16.70 7.19 3.95
CA ILE A 47 15.76 8.30 4.13
C ILE A 47 14.31 7.77 4.09
N TYR A 48 13.99 6.95 3.09
CA TYR A 48 12.64 6.51 2.80
C TYR A 48 12.55 4.99 2.78
N ALA A 49 11.66 4.43 3.60
CA ALA A 49 11.52 2.99 3.73
C ALA A 49 11.33 2.30 2.37
N VAL A 50 11.94 1.12 2.23
CA VAL A 50 11.81 0.26 1.05
C VAL A 50 11.10 -1.02 1.46
N ALA A 51 10.13 -1.42 0.65
CA ALA A 51 9.48 -2.72 0.77
C ALA A 51 8.89 -3.11 -0.59
N VAL A 52 9.36 -4.23 -1.14
CA VAL A 52 8.85 -4.83 -2.39
C VAL A 52 8.49 -6.27 -2.10
N THR A 53 7.23 -6.63 -2.28
CA THR A 53 6.74 -8.00 -2.05
C THR A 53 7.21 -8.95 -3.16
N PRO A 54 7.23 -10.26 -2.89
CA PRO A 54 7.46 -11.28 -3.91
C PRO A 54 6.57 -11.10 -5.15
N HIS A 55 5.28 -10.84 -4.93
CA HIS A 55 4.29 -10.62 -5.99
C HIS A 55 4.69 -9.46 -6.90
N LEU A 56 4.94 -8.27 -6.33
CA LEU A 56 5.35 -7.10 -7.14
C LEU A 56 6.69 -7.31 -7.82
N ALA A 57 7.66 -7.93 -7.14
CA ALA A 57 8.96 -8.24 -7.74
C ALA A 57 8.83 -9.17 -8.97
N ALA A 58 7.87 -10.10 -8.96
CA ALA A 58 7.57 -10.96 -10.10
C ALA A 58 6.92 -10.22 -11.28
N LEU A 59 6.28 -9.08 -11.04
CA LEU A 59 5.63 -8.26 -12.07
C LEU A 59 6.58 -7.28 -12.76
N ILE A 60 7.75 -7.01 -12.18
CA ILE A 60 8.75 -6.09 -12.73
C ILE A 60 9.44 -6.75 -13.92
N ASP A 61 9.40 -6.11 -15.09
CA ASP A 61 10.23 -6.48 -16.23
C ASP A 61 11.60 -5.80 -16.10
N THR A 62 12.60 -6.53 -15.64
CA THR A 62 13.95 -6.00 -15.44
C THR A 62 14.69 -5.71 -16.75
N SER A 63 14.15 -6.11 -17.90
CA SER A 63 14.71 -5.75 -19.21
C SER A 63 14.23 -4.39 -19.73
N ASP A 64 13.13 -3.88 -19.17
CA ASP A 64 12.58 -2.57 -19.46
C ASP A 64 13.07 -1.54 -18.42
N PRO A 65 14.00 -0.62 -18.78
CA PRO A 65 14.45 0.42 -17.86
C PRO A 65 13.34 1.41 -17.47
N ASP A 66 12.24 1.44 -18.23
CA ASP A 66 11.09 2.30 -18.01
C ASP A 66 9.91 1.55 -17.36
N ASP A 67 10.13 0.33 -16.85
CA ASP A 67 9.08 -0.52 -16.30
C ASP A 67 8.17 0.22 -15.31
N PRO A 68 6.85 0.30 -15.57
CA PRO A 68 5.91 1.11 -14.77
C PRO A 68 5.69 0.54 -13.36
N ILE A 69 6.00 -0.73 -13.11
CA ILE A 69 5.93 -1.31 -11.76
C ILE A 69 7.21 -0.98 -11.00
N ALA A 70 8.38 -1.14 -11.61
CA ALA A 70 9.66 -0.78 -11.02
C ALA A 70 9.69 0.68 -10.56
N ARG A 71 9.23 1.61 -11.42
CA ARG A 71 9.13 3.05 -11.11
C ARG A 71 8.29 3.38 -9.87
N GLN A 72 7.38 2.49 -9.48
CA GLN A 72 6.55 2.67 -8.30
C GLN A 72 7.19 2.18 -7.00
N PHE A 73 8.17 1.27 -7.07
CA PHE A 73 8.67 0.55 -5.88
C PHE A 73 10.21 0.51 -5.73
N VAL A 74 10.96 0.63 -6.83
CA VAL A 74 12.43 0.64 -6.83
C VAL A 74 12.94 2.07 -6.60
N PRO A 75 13.86 2.29 -5.64
CA PRO A 75 14.45 3.60 -5.37
C PRO A 75 15.08 4.28 -6.59
N ASP A 76 14.94 5.60 -6.66
CA ASP A 76 15.51 6.44 -7.72
C ASP A 76 16.32 7.60 -7.14
N ARG A 77 17.41 7.98 -7.82
CA ARG A 77 18.28 9.10 -7.40
C ARG A 77 17.54 10.43 -7.27
N ARG A 78 16.48 10.66 -8.06
CA ARG A 78 15.66 11.87 -7.99
C ARG A 78 15.03 12.06 -6.62
N GLU A 79 14.85 11.00 -5.85
CA GLU A 79 14.29 11.05 -4.50
C GLU A 79 15.24 11.62 -3.44
N LEU A 80 16.53 11.76 -3.76
CA LEU A 80 17.51 12.42 -2.89
C LEU A 80 17.50 13.95 -3.03
N GLY A 81 16.78 14.48 -4.04
CA GLY A 81 16.61 15.91 -4.24
C GLY A 81 15.28 16.39 -3.64
N THR A 82 15.32 17.50 -2.92
CA THR A 82 14.12 18.21 -2.45
C THR A 82 14.01 19.54 -3.19
N THR A 83 12.85 19.82 -3.78
CA THR A 83 12.55 21.08 -4.45
C THR A 83 11.97 22.12 -3.47
N PRO A 84 12.06 23.44 -3.77
CA PRO A 84 11.49 24.48 -2.90
C PRO A 84 9.96 24.39 -2.70
N ASP A 85 9.26 23.71 -3.60
CA ASP A 85 7.80 23.54 -3.56
C ASP A 85 7.36 22.37 -2.68
N GLU A 86 8.27 21.45 -2.34
CA GLU A 86 7.97 20.31 -1.49
C GLU A 86 7.67 20.72 -0.04
N ARG A 87 6.82 19.94 0.61
CA ARG A 87 6.36 20.13 1.98
C ARG A 87 6.38 18.79 2.68
N LEU A 88 6.77 18.77 3.95
CA LEU A 88 6.76 17.55 4.79
C LEU A 88 5.34 16.99 4.99
N ASP A 89 4.35 17.88 5.02
CA ASP A 89 2.93 17.54 5.11
C ASP A 89 2.17 18.22 3.96
N PRO A 90 2.25 17.67 2.72
CA PRO A 90 1.72 18.33 1.53
C PRO A 90 0.20 18.40 1.51
N ILE A 91 -0.48 17.60 2.34
CA ILE A 91 -1.93 17.61 2.44
C ILE A 91 -2.43 18.26 3.73
N GLY A 92 -1.58 18.57 4.71
CA GLY A 92 -1.97 19.20 5.97
C GLY A 92 -2.67 18.27 6.96
N ASP A 93 -2.28 16.98 7.00
CA ASP A 93 -2.81 16.04 7.98
C ASP A 93 -2.61 16.51 9.44
N ASP A 94 -1.47 17.12 9.75
CA ASP A 94 -1.13 17.54 11.13
C ASP A 94 -2.05 18.64 11.64
N ALA A 95 -2.46 19.56 10.75
CA ALA A 95 -3.41 20.62 11.09
C ALA A 95 -4.81 20.08 11.40
N HIS A 96 -5.09 18.83 11.04
CA HIS A 96 -6.37 18.16 11.21
C HIS A 96 -6.27 16.93 12.11
N ALA A 97 -5.24 16.83 12.96
CA ALA A 97 -5.01 15.70 13.85
C ALA A 97 -5.36 16.02 15.32
N PRO A 98 -6.65 15.95 15.73
CA PRO A 98 -7.08 16.33 17.07
C PRO A 98 -6.58 15.38 18.17
N VAL A 99 -6.36 14.10 17.83
CA VAL A 99 -5.81 13.07 18.72
C VAL A 99 -4.94 12.11 17.90
N PRO A 100 -4.00 11.37 18.53
CA PRO A 100 -3.16 10.40 17.83
C PRO A 100 -3.99 9.42 17.00
N GLY A 101 -3.60 9.23 15.74
CA GLY A 101 -4.25 8.30 14.83
C GLY A 101 -5.56 8.80 14.20
N ILE A 102 -6.03 10.01 14.49
CA ILE A 102 -7.19 10.61 13.81
C ILE A 102 -6.73 11.76 12.91
N VAL A 103 -7.26 11.80 11.68
CA VAL A 103 -7.29 13.01 10.86
C VAL A 103 -8.74 13.36 10.56
N HIS A 104 -9.23 14.47 11.10
CA HIS A 104 -10.61 14.94 10.97
C HIS A 104 -10.67 16.26 10.20
N ARG A 105 -10.74 16.16 8.88
CA ARG A 105 -10.79 17.30 7.96
C ARG A 105 -12.21 17.71 7.58
N TYR A 106 -13.09 16.73 7.45
CA TYR A 106 -14.45 16.91 6.93
C TYR A 106 -15.47 16.67 8.05
N PRO A 107 -16.58 17.41 8.11
CA PRO A 107 -17.52 17.34 9.23
C PRO A 107 -18.09 15.95 9.53
N ASP A 108 -18.23 15.12 8.49
CA ASP A 108 -18.97 13.86 8.50
C ASP A 108 -18.08 12.61 8.36
N ARG A 109 -16.75 12.76 8.29
CA ARG A 109 -15.85 11.62 8.11
C ARG A 109 -14.44 11.87 8.65
N VAL A 110 -13.83 10.79 9.12
CA VAL A 110 -12.46 10.80 9.66
C VAL A 110 -11.58 9.76 9.00
N LEU A 111 -10.28 10.05 8.94
CA LEU A 111 -9.29 8.98 8.78
C LEU A 111 -8.94 8.44 10.16
N LEU A 112 -9.00 7.12 10.33
CA LEU A 112 -8.34 6.40 11.40
C LEU A 112 -7.05 5.80 10.83
N LEU A 113 -5.92 6.11 11.44
CA LEU A 113 -4.58 5.68 11.04
C LEU A 113 -4.06 4.63 12.04
N PRO A 114 -4.55 3.37 12.00
CA PRO A 114 -4.19 2.37 13.01
C PRO A 114 -2.73 1.91 12.92
N SER A 115 -2.08 2.18 11.79
CA SER A 115 -0.70 1.85 11.49
C SER A 115 -0.15 2.82 10.43
N LEU A 116 1.10 3.24 10.60
CA LEU A 116 1.92 3.93 9.59
C LEU A 116 2.90 2.99 8.88
N ILE A 117 2.70 1.68 9.00
CA ILE A 117 3.50 0.66 8.30
C ILE A 117 2.75 0.15 7.09
N CYS A 118 3.47 0.00 5.98
CA CYS A 118 2.97 -0.62 4.76
C CYS A 118 3.68 -1.96 4.47
N PRO A 119 3.01 -2.93 3.83
CA PRO A 119 3.65 -4.13 3.29
C PRO A 119 4.58 -3.78 2.13
N VAL A 120 4.29 -2.69 1.40
CA VAL A 120 5.09 -2.13 0.31
C VAL A 120 5.18 -0.61 0.42
N TYR A 121 6.30 0.00 0.04
CA TYR A 121 6.47 1.46 0.08
C TYR A 121 6.55 2.02 -1.33
N CYS A 122 5.53 2.80 -1.70
CA CYS A 122 5.45 3.46 -2.99
C CYS A 122 6.44 4.64 -3.06
N ARG A 123 7.22 4.77 -4.13
CA ARG A 123 8.20 5.88 -4.31
C ARG A 123 7.54 7.26 -4.45
N PHE A 124 6.24 7.27 -4.72
CA PHE A 124 5.41 8.48 -4.86
C PHE A 124 4.52 8.73 -3.62
N CYS A 125 4.73 8.01 -2.50
CA CYS A 125 3.87 8.14 -1.32
C CYS A 125 3.90 9.57 -0.76
N PHE A 126 2.76 10.27 -0.76
CA PHE A 126 2.66 11.62 -0.18
C PHE A 126 2.80 11.64 1.35
N ARG A 127 2.79 10.48 2.02
CA ARG A 127 3.07 10.31 3.46
C ARG A 127 4.46 9.74 3.73
N ARG A 128 5.38 9.71 2.75
CA ARG A 128 6.72 9.09 2.86
C ARG A 128 7.55 9.55 4.07
N GLU A 129 7.32 10.76 4.57
CA GLU A 129 7.98 11.31 5.76
C GLU A 129 7.46 10.72 7.09
N LYS A 130 6.23 10.19 7.08
CA LYS A 130 5.51 9.66 8.25
C LYS A 130 5.43 8.13 8.24
N VAL A 131 5.31 7.52 7.06
CA VAL A 131 5.17 6.06 6.95
C VAL A 131 6.51 5.33 6.98
N GLY A 132 6.51 4.16 7.59
CA GLY A 132 7.65 3.27 7.68
C GLY A 132 8.38 3.31 9.01
N PRO A 133 9.34 2.38 9.21
CA PRO A 133 10.01 2.20 10.51
C PRO A 133 10.83 3.41 10.98
N LYS A 134 11.13 4.32 10.05
CA LYS A 134 11.92 5.54 10.28
C LYS A 134 11.06 6.82 10.23
N GLY A 135 9.73 6.70 10.14
CA GLY A 135 8.82 7.84 10.11
C GLY A 135 9.05 8.76 11.32
N GLY A 136 9.12 10.07 11.09
CA GLY A 136 9.77 11.05 11.96
C GLY A 136 9.07 11.43 13.28
N GLY A 137 8.40 10.51 14.00
CA GLY A 137 7.71 10.88 15.25
C GLY A 137 7.40 9.72 16.21
N ALA A 138 6.89 10.09 17.39
CA ALA A 138 6.45 9.19 18.46
C ALA A 138 5.27 8.28 18.06
N ASP A 139 4.61 8.60 16.95
CA ASP A 139 3.50 7.84 16.36
C ASP A 139 3.94 6.94 15.19
N SER A 140 5.25 6.74 14.99
CA SER A 140 5.76 5.81 14.00
C SER A 140 5.38 4.37 14.35
N GLY A 141 4.73 3.70 13.41
CA GLY A 141 4.35 2.29 13.58
C GLY A 141 2.86 2.07 13.84
N VAL A 142 2.55 1.09 14.68
CA VAL A 142 1.18 0.67 14.99
C VAL A 142 0.73 1.38 16.27
N LEU A 143 -0.48 1.96 16.27
CA LEU A 143 -1.01 2.62 17.48
C LEU A 143 -0.96 1.68 18.68
N SER A 144 -0.54 2.19 19.83
CA SER A 144 -0.66 1.45 21.08
C SER A 144 -2.14 1.16 21.39
N PRO A 145 -2.47 0.18 22.26
CA PRO A 145 -3.84 -0.05 22.68
C PRO A 145 -4.52 1.20 23.28
N GLU A 146 -3.76 2.02 23.99
CA GLU A 146 -4.22 3.28 24.59
C GLU A 146 -4.51 4.34 23.52
N GLN A 147 -3.58 4.55 22.57
CA GLN A 147 -3.79 5.49 21.46
C GLN A 147 -4.99 5.08 20.59
N LEU A 148 -5.14 3.78 20.31
CA LEU A 148 -6.30 3.27 19.58
C LEU A 148 -7.60 3.50 20.36
N HIS A 149 -7.59 3.32 21.68
CA HIS A 149 -8.75 3.60 22.52
C HIS A 149 -9.13 5.09 22.46
N ILE A 150 -8.16 6.00 22.58
CA ILE A 150 -8.36 7.46 22.45
C ILE A 150 -8.94 7.81 21.08
N ALA A 151 -8.40 7.25 20.00
CA ALA A 151 -8.88 7.48 18.64
C ALA A 151 -10.34 7.02 18.45
N LEU A 152 -10.70 5.85 18.99
CA LEU A 152 -12.07 5.33 18.91
C LEU A 152 -13.04 6.14 19.79
N ALA A 153 -12.62 6.56 20.99
CA ALA A 153 -13.42 7.42 21.86
C ALA A 153 -13.71 8.78 21.20
N TYR A 154 -12.73 9.33 20.48
CA TYR A 154 -12.94 10.54 19.67
C TYR A 154 -14.07 10.33 18.64
N ILE A 155 -14.13 9.19 17.95
CA ILE A 155 -15.19 8.91 16.99
C ILE A 155 -16.55 8.78 17.68
N GLU A 156 -16.59 8.11 18.84
CA GLU A 156 -17.79 7.92 19.65
C GLU A 156 -18.35 9.26 20.18
N ASP A 157 -17.48 10.19 20.58
CA ASP A 157 -17.88 11.50 21.11
C ASP A 157 -18.32 12.51 20.03
N HIS A 158 -18.19 12.17 18.73
CA HIS A 158 -18.48 13.07 17.60
C HIS A 158 -19.59 12.51 16.71
N PRO A 159 -20.88 12.71 17.07
CA PRO A 159 -22.02 12.10 16.38
C PRO A 159 -22.25 12.57 14.93
N ALA A 160 -21.56 13.64 14.51
CA ALA A 160 -21.56 14.10 13.13
C ALA A 160 -20.79 13.15 12.18
N ILE A 161 -19.85 12.36 12.71
CA ILE A 161 -19.07 11.40 11.91
C ILE A 161 -19.99 10.27 11.45
N ARG A 162 -20.14 10.11 10.14
CA ARG A 162 -20.92 9.02 9.52
C ARG A 162 -20.03 7.98 8.85
N GLU A 163 -18.83 8.38 8.42
CA GLU A 163 -17.87 7.49 7.75
C GLU A 163 -16.52 7.45 8.48
N VAL A 164 -16.02 6.24 8.74
CA VAL A 164 -14.67 6.02 9.26
C VAL A 164 -13.81 5.38 8.17
N ILE A 165 -12.71 6.05 7.82
CA ILE A 165 -11.80 5.60 6.77
C ILE A 165 -10.51 5.07 7.41
N LEU A 166 -10.28 3.77 7.34
CA LEU A 166 -9.01 3.17 7.77
C LEU A 166 -7.95 3.46 6.69
N SER A 167 -6.88 4.15 7.07
CA SER A 167 -5.78 4.53 6.18
C SER A 167 -4.44 4.59 6.94
N GLY A 168 -3.51 5.46 6.53
CA GLY A 168 -2.19 5.66 7.14
C GLY A 168 -1.11 5.02 6.30
N GLY A 169 -0.57 3.91 6.79
CA GLY A 169 0.19 2.97 5.99
C GLY A 169 -0.76 2.10 5.16
N ASP A 170 -0.88 0.82 5.53
CA ASP A 170 -1.89 -0.07 4.94
C ASP A 170 -2.65 -0.87 6.01
N PRO A 171 -3.96 -0.65 6.19
CA PRO A 171 -4.76 -1.35 7.20
C PRO A 171 -4.86 -2.86 6.97
N LEU A 172 -4.81 -3.35 5.73
CA LEU A 172 -4.84 -4.79 5.45
C LEU A 172 -3.48 -5.46 5.71
N GLY A 173 -2.43 -4.66 5.97
CA GLY A 173 -1.16 -5.13 6.51
C GLY A 173 -1.21 -5.49 8.01
N LEU A 174 -2.28 -5.11 8.73
CA LEU A 174 -2.49 -5.52 10.12
C LEU A 174 -2.77 -7.02 10.23
N SER A 175 -2.55 -7.59 11.41
CA SER A 175 -3.03 -8.93 11.70
C SER A 175 -4.55 -8.99 11.70
N ASP A 176 -5.11 -10.13 11.29
CA ASP A 176 -6.55 -10.39 11.27
C ASP A 176 -7.22 -10.06 12.61
N ARG A 177 -6.60 -10.51 13.72
CA ARG A 177 -7.10 -10.22 15.07
C ARG A 177 -7.21 -8.72 15.35
N ARG A 178 -6.22 -7.93 14.94
CA ARG A 178 -6.20 -6.49 15.21
C ARG A 178 -7.19 -5.75 14.31
N LEU A 179 -7.26 -6.10 13.03
CA LEU A 179 -8.23 -5.53 12.11
C LEU A 179 -9.66 -5.83 12.58
N ALA A 180 -9.95 -7.09 12.96
CA ALA A 180 -11.24 -7.48 13.50
C ALA A 180 -11.61 -6.64 14.73
N HIS A 181 -10.70 -6.51 15.70
CA HIS A 181 -10.93 -5.69 16.89
C HIS A 181 -11.28 -4.23 16.57
N ILE A 182 -10.59 -3.62 15.59
CA ILE A 182 -10.87 -2.24 15.17
C ILE A 182 -12.27 -2.15 14.54
N LEU A 183 -12.59 -3.07 13.63
CA LEU A 183 -13.90 -3.09 12.96
C LEU A 183 -15.04 -3.34 13.95
N ASP A 184 -14.89 -4.29 14.88
CA ASP A 184 -15.87 -4.57 15.94
C ASP A 184 -16.17 -3.32 16.77
N ARG A 185 -15.13 -2.53 17.08
CA ARG A 185 -15.27 -1.30 17.87
C ARG A 185 -15.95 -0.18 17.10
N ILE A 186 -15.69 -0.05 15.79
CA ILE A 186 -16.33 0.96 14.95
C ILE A 186 -17.79 0.60 14.69
N GLU A 187 -18.08 -0.67 14.42
CA GLU A 187 -19.43 -1.20 14.18
C GLU A 187 -20.35 -1.03 15.40
N ALA A 188 -19.78 -0.97 16.61
CA ALA A 188 -20.54 -0.69 17.83
C ALA A 188 -20.92 0.80 18.03
N ILE A 189 -20.46 1.70 17.15
CA ILE A 189 -20.76 3.14 17.24
C ILE A 189 -22.00 3.43 16.38
N ASP A 190 -23.13 3.69 17.04
CA ASP A 190 -24.46 3.81 16.42
C ASP A 190 -24.56 4.81 15.25
N HIS A 191 -23.79 5.91 15.29
CA HIS A 191 -23.82 6.94 14.25
C HIS A 191 -22.91 6.68 13.05
N VAL A 192 -22.10 5.61 13.06
CA VAL A 192 -21.23 5.27 11.92
C VAL A 192 -21.98 4.40 10.91
N ASP A 193 -22.26 4.97 9.75
CA ASP A 193 -23.00 4.31 8.67
C ASP A 193 -22.10 3.52 7.71
N THR A 194 -20.81 3.86 7.62
CA THR A 194 -19.92 3.28 6.62
C THR A 194 -18.48 3.23 7.10
N ILE A 195 -17.82 2.12 6.78
CA ILE A 195 -16.38 1.95 6.96
C ILE A 195 -15.74 1.86 5.59
N ARG A 196 -14.68 2.63 5.34
CA ARG A 196 -13.88 2.53 4.12
C ARG A 196 -12.45 2.15 4.46
N ILE A 197 -11.89 1.18 3.77
CA ILE A 197 -10.50 0.77 3.93
C ILE A 197 -9.73 1.21 2.69
N HIS A 198 -8.65 1.95 2.87
CA HIS A 198 -7.72 2.29 1.79
C HIS A 198 -6.54 1.33 1.83
N SER A 199 -6.31 0.56 0.76
CA SER A 199 -5.27 -0.47 0.78
C SER A 199 -4.63 -0.68 -0.59
N ARG A 200 -3.32 -0.93 -0.58
CA ARG A 200 -2.52 -1.42 -1.72
C ARG A 200 -2.38 -2.95 -1.69
N VAL A 201 -2.73 -3.62 -0.57
CA VAL A 201 -2.58 -5.07 -0.40
C VAL A 201 -3.20 -5.90 -1.54
N PRO A 202 -4.41 -5.63 -2.05
CA PRO A 202 -4.98 -6.48 -3.11
C PRO A 202 -4.11 -6.55 -4.37
N VAL A 203 -3.38 -5.48 -4.69
CA VAL A 203 -2.46 -5.45 -5.84
C VAL A 203 -1.02 -5.82 -5.45
N ALA A 204 -0.62 -5.58 -4.21
CA ALA A 204 0.76 -5.74 -3.76
C ALA A 204 1.05 -7.11 -3.13
N ALA A 205 0.07 -7.72 -2.48
CA ALA A 205 0.16 -8.99 -1.78
C ALA A 205 -1.21 -9.70 -1.81
N PRO A 206 -1.71 -10.09 -3.00
CA PRO A 206 -3.04 -10.66 -3.16
C PRO A 206 -3.29 -11.91 -2.29
N GLU A 207 -2.23 -12.65 -1.93
CA GLU A 207 -2.28 -13.80 -1.02
C GLU A 207 -2.82 -13.46 0.38
N ARG A 208 -2.78 -12.18 0.78
CA ARG A 208 -3.34 -11.70 2.06
C ARG A 208 -4.88 -11.74 2.06
N ILE A 209 -5.50 -11.78 0.88
CA ILE A 209 -6.96 -11.84 0.70
C ILE A 209 -7.43 -13.30 0.89
N THR A 210 -7.42 -13.73 2.15
CA THR A 210 -7.84 -15.07 2.55
C THR A 210 -9.34 -15.10 2.87
N PRO A 211 -9.97 -16.30 2.91
CA PRO A 211 -11.34 -16.44 3.39
C PRO A 211 -11.54 -15.89 4.82
N ALA A 212 -10.52 -16.00 5.68
CA ALA A 212 -10.57 -15.46 7.04
C ALA A 212 -10.61 -13.92 7.05
N LEU A 213 -9.79 -13.27 6.21
CA LEU A 213 -9.84 -11.82 6.06
C LEU A 213 -11.19 -11.38 5.50
N ILE A 214 -11.70 -12.07 4.47
CA ILE A 214 -13.00 -11.77 3.89
C ILE A 214 -14.12 -11.87 4.94
N ALA A 215 -14.10 -12.89 5.79
CA ALA A 215 -15.05 -13.01 6.90
C ALA A 215 -14.95 -11.84 7.89
N ILE A 216 -13.74 -11.32 8.14
CA ILE A 216 -13.52 -10.13 8.98
C ILE A 216 -14.07 -8.86 8.34
N LEU A 217 -14.11 -8.76 7.02
CA LEU A 217 -14.68 -7.62 6.30
C LEU A 217 -16.21 -7.69 6.16
N SER A 218 -16.80 -8.86 6.36
CA SER A 218 -18.25 -9.08 6.31
C SER A 218 -18.90 -8.56 7.60
N ARG A 219 -19.54 -7.40 7.52
CA ARG A 219 -20.07 -6.62 8.66
C ARG A 219 -21.50 -6.16 8.43
N ALA A 220 -22.22 -5.84 9.51
CA ALA A 220 -23.50 -5.17 9.44
C ALA A 220 -23.34 -3.72 8.97
N THR A 221 -22.32 -3.00 9.48
CA THR A 221 -21.90 -1.71 8.92
C THR A 221 -21.20 -1.94 7.59
N PRO A 222 -21.66 -1.38 6.45
CA PRO A 222 -21.05 -1.58 5.15
C PRO A 222 -19.56 -1.24 5.11
N VAL A 223 -18.74 -2.20 4.68
CA VAL A 223 -17.28 -2.03 4.47
C VAL A 223 -16.98 -1.88 2.98
N TRP A 224 -16.39 -0.74 2.62
CA TRP A 224 -15.89 -0.45 1.28
C TRP A 224 -14.38 -0.63 1.22
N LEU A 225 -13.87 -1.10 0.09
CA LEU A 225 -12.43 -1.18 -0.15
C LEU A 225 -12.03 -0.27 -1.31
N SER A 226 -11.22 0.75 -0.99
CA SER A 226 -10.52 1.57 -1.96
C SER A 226 -9.17 0.93 -2.25
N ILE A 227 -9.08 0.31 -3.42
CA ILE A 227 -7.88 -0.36 -3.91
C ILE A 227 -7.01 0.70 -4.58
N HIS A 228 -5.77 0.82 -4.12
CA HIS A 228 -4.82 1.67 -4.80
C HIS A 228 -4.18 0.89 -5.97
N CYS A 229 -4.46 1.30 -7.20
CA CYS A 229 -3.93 0.68 -8.42
C CYS A 229 -3.55 1.80 -9.38
N ASN A 230 -2.37 1.72 -10.02
CA ASN A 230 -1.88 2.75 -10.92
C ASN A 230 -1.59 2.26 -12.33
N HIS A 231 -1.44 0.96 -12.55
CA HIS A 231 -1.14 0.43 -13.88
C HIS A 231 -1.84 -0.90 -14.11
N ALA A 232 -2.32 -1.15 -15.34
CA ALA A 232 -3.05 -2.37 -15.67
C ALA A 232 -2.26 -3.66 -15.37
N ARG A 233 -0.93 -3.62 -15.52
CA ARG A 233 -0.03 -4.75 -15.17
C ARG A 233 -0.05 -5.14 -13.68
N GLU A 234 -0.58 -4.30 -12.80
CA GLU A 234 -0.78 -4.65 -11.38
C GLU A 234 -1.98 -5.58 -11.18
N ILE A 235 -2.88 -5.65 -12.16
CA ILE A 235 -4.02 -6.59 -12.20
C ILE A 235 -3.53 -7.91 -12.82
N ALA A 236 -2.63 -8.58 -12.10
CA ALA A 236 -2.17 -9.93 -12.44
C ALA A 236 -3.24 -10.98 -12.09
N PRO A 237 -3.14 -12.22 -12.59
CA PRO A 237 -4.13 -13.27 -12.32
C PRO A 237 -4.45 -13.49 -10.83
N GLU A 238 -3.44 -13.43 -9.95
CA GLU A 238 -3.60 -13.56 -8.50
C GLU A 238 -4.39 -12.38 -7.91
N THR A 239 -4.15 -11.17 -8.42
CA THR A 239 -4.90 -9.97 -8.06
C THR A 239 -6.34 -10.06 -8.55
N GLU A 240 -6.60 -10.51 -9.78
CA GLU A 240 -7.96 -10.75 -10.28
C GLU A 240 -8.74 -11.72 -9.38
N VAL A 241 -8.12 -12.82 -8.97
CA VAL A 241 -8.72 -13.80 -8.06
C VAL A 241 -9.07 -13.16 -6.71
N ALA A 242 -8.14 -12.40 -6.14
CA ALA A 242 -8.33 -11.71 -4.87
C ALA A 242 -9.48 -10.67 -4.94
N LEU A 243 -9.49 -9.84 -5.98
CA LEU A 243 -10.54 -8.83 -6.20
C LEU A 243 -11.90 -9.47 -6.45
N ALA A 244 -11.95 -10.54 -7.25
CA ALA A 244 -13.18 -11.27 -7.50
C ALA A 244 -13.71 -11.95 -6.22
N ALA A 245 -12.83 -12.42 -5.34
CA ALA A 245 -13.23 -13.00 -4.05
C ALA A 245 -13.86 -11.94 -3.12
N LEU A 246 -13.26 -10.75 -3.02
CA LEU A 246 -13.80 -9.62 -2.26
C LEU A 246 -15.16 -9.18 -2.81
N SER A 247 -15.26 -9.00 -4.12
CA SER A 247 -16.50 -8.60 -4.78
C SER A 247 -17.62 -9.62 -4.59
N ARG A 248 -17.33 -10.93 -4.74
CA ARG A 248 -18.32 -12.00 -4.48
C ARG A 248 -18.77 -12.06 -3.03
N ALA A 249 -17.94 -11.64 -2.10
CA ALA A 249 -18.29 -11.54 -0.68
C ALA A 249 -19.13 -10.28 -0.36
N GLY A 250 -19.46 -9.47 -1.36
CA GLY A 250 -20.29 -8.28 -1.20
C GLY A 250 -19.53 -7.03 -0.77
N VAL A 251 -18.18 -7.04 -0.77
CA VAL A 251 -17.37 -5.85 -0.49
C VAL A 251 -17.35 -4.95 -1.73
N PRO A 252 -17.92 -3.73 -1.70
CA PRO A 252 -17.84 -2.81 -2.82
C PRO A 252 -16.39 -2.35 -3.02
N LEU A 253 -15.93 -2.44 -4.26
CA LEU A 253 -14.58 -2.09 -4.65
C LEU A 253 -14.59 -0.79 -5.44
N ILE A 254 -13.75 0.16 -5.03
CA ILE A 254 -13.42 1.36 -5.80
C ILE A 254 -11.91 1.39 -6.02
N SER A 255 -11.44 2.09 -7.05
CA SER A 255 -10.01 2.28 -7.27
C SER A 255 -9.61 3.73 -7.05
N GLN A 256 -8.47 3.92 -6.40
CA GLN A 256 -7.79 5.20 -6.31
C GLN A 256 -6.48 5.10 -7.10
N THR A 257 -6.38 5.90 -8.16
CA THR A 257 -5.20 5.99 -9.01
C THR A 257 -4.56 7.37 -8.85
N VAL A 258 -3.25 7.41 -8.76
CA VAL A 258 -2.47 8.65 -8.82
C VAL A 258 -1.93 8.79 -10.23
N LEU A 259 -2.07 9.97 -10.82
CA LEU A 259 -1.48 10.28 -12.12
C LEU A 259 0.04 10.45 -11.94
N LEU A 260 0.81 9.53 -12.52
CA LEU A 260 2.24 9.37 -12.36
C LEU A 260 2.92 9.40 -13.72
N ARG A 261 3.87 10.33 -13.86
CA ARG A 261 4.64 10.53 -15.08
C ARG A 261 5.43 9.28 -15.45
N GLY A 262 5.29 8.81 -16.69
CA GLY A 262 5.95 7.62 -17.21
C GLY A 262 5.41 6.31 -16.63
N ILE A 263 4.22 6.33 -16.02
CA ILE A 263 3.53 5.13 -15.54
C ILE A 263 2.12 5.09 -16.14
N ASN A 264 1.30 6.11 -15.91
CA ASN A 264 -0.10 6.14 -16.34
C ASN A 264 -0.54 7.53 -16.85
N ASP A 265 0.41 8.36 -17.27
CA ASP A 265 0.16 9.67 -17.88
C ASP A 265 -0.19 9.60 -19.38
N ASN A 266 -0.72 8.45 -19.83
CA ASN A 266 -1.26 8.23 -21.17
C ASN A 266 -2.72 7.76 -21.07
N VAL A 267 -3.57 8.29 -21.95
CA VAL A 267 -4.99 7.92 -22.08
C VAL A 267 -5.18 6.43 -22.30
N ASP A 268 -4.30 5.76 -23.05
CA ASP A 268 -4.45 4.31 -23.31
C ASP A 268 -4.20 3.45 -22.05
N VAL A 269 -3.48 4.00 -21.05
CA VAL A 269 -3.12 3.30 -19.82
C VAL A 269 -4.11 3.60 -18.68
N MET A 270 -4.77 4.76 -18.69
CA MET A 270 -5.65 5.25 -17.63
C MET A 270 -7.12 4.87 -17.80
#